data_AF-A0A1F6RH48-F1
#
_entry.id   AF-A0A1F6RH48-F1
#
_cell.length_a   1.000
_cell.length_b   1.000
_cell.length_c   1.000
_cell.angle_alpha   90.00
_cell.angle_beta   90.00
_cell.angle_gamma   90.00
#
_symmetry.space_group_name_H-M   'P 1'
#
loop_
_entity.id
_entity.type
_entity.pdbx_description
1 polymer ?
#
loop_
_entity_poly.entity_id
_entity_poly.type
_entity_poly.pdbx_seq_one_letter_code
_entity_poly.pdbx_strand_id
1 'polypeptide(L)' 'MDDKEFLRKVGLKISIIRKSKKLSQEKLAEMVNSATSYIGTIERGEQNPSLILLKKISEALEVDIREFFNFVI' A
#
# COMPACT_ATOMS: atom_id res chain seq x y z
N MET A 1 -16.45 -7.96 7.80
CA MET A 1 -15.06 -8.03 7.32
C MET A 1 -14.18 -8.28 8.52
N ASP A 2 -13.42 -9.37 8.49
CA ASP A 2 -12.41 -9.63 9.51
C ASP A 2 -11.13 -8.83 9.23
N ASP A 3 -10.19 -8.83 10.19
CA ASP A 3 -8.94 -8.08 10.06
C ASP A 3 -8.11 -8.52 8.84
N LYS A 4 -8.17 -9.80 8.49
CA LYS A 4 -7.40 -10.37 7.37
C LYS A 4 -7.97 -9.89 6.02
N GLU A 5 -9.29 -9.89 5.89
CA GLU A 5 -9.98 -9.36 4.71
C GLU A 5 -9.78 -7.84 4.61
N PHE A 6 -9.78 -7.10 5.72
CA PHE A 6 -9.48 -5.67 5.74
C PHE A 6 -8.07 -5.37 5.22
N LEU A 7 -7.05 -6.04 5.76
CA LEU A 7 -5.66 -5.87 5.33
C LEU A 7 -5.48 -6.21 3.85
N ARG A 8 -6.16 -7.26 3.35
CA ARG A 8 -6.13 -7.63 1.93
C ARG A 8 -6.73 -6.57 1.03
N LYS A 9 -7.86 -5.97 1.40
CA LYS A 9 -8.49 -4.90 0.60
C LYS A 9 -7.62 -3.65 0.56
N VAL A 10 -7.05 -3.24 1.69
CA VAL A 10 -6.10 -2.12 1.77
C VAL A 10 -4.85 -2.39 0.93
N GLY A 11 -4.21 -3.56 1.12
CA GLY A 11 -3.03 -3.97 0.37
C GLY A 11 -3.27 -4.02 -1.15
N LEU A 12 -4.41 -4.58 -1.57
CA LEU A 12 -4.80 -4.62 -2.98
C LEU A 12 -4.97 -3.22 -3.55
N LYS A 13 -5.61 -2.30 -2.82
CA LYS A 13 -5.81 -0.92 -3.27
C LYS A 13 -4.49 -0.16 -3.43
N ILE A 14 -3.56 -0.32 -2.48
CA ILE A 14 -2.17 0.19 -2.61
C ILE A 14 -1.50 -0.37 -3.87
N SER A 15 -1.61 -1.68 -4.12
CA SER A 15 -1.03 -2.33 -5.29
C SER A 15 -1.60 -1.79 -6.61
N ILE A 16 -2.91 -1.57 -6.68
CA ILE A 16 -3.60 -0.99 -7.84
C ILE A 16 -3.10 0.42 -8.13
N ILE A 17 -3.05 1.28 -7.11
CA ILE A 17 -2.59 2.67 -7.24
C ILE A 17 -1.10 2.70 -7.65
N ARG A 18 -0.25 1.88 -7.02
CA ARG A 18 1.16 1.79 -7.41
C ARG A 18 1.33 1.39 -8.87
N LYS A 19 0.57 0.39 -9.33
CA LYS A 19 0.62 -0.09 -10.71
C LYS A 19 0.11 0.96 -11.70
N SER A 20 -0.93 1.74 -11.36
CA SER A 20 -1.42 2.82 -12.22
C SER A 20 -0.38 3.95 -12.38
N LYS A 21 0.46 4.15 -11.36
CA LYS A 21 1.64 5.03 -11.40
C LYS A 21 2.87 4.41 -12.08
N LYS A 22 2.77 3.18 -12.63
CA LYS A 22 3.86 2.43 -13.28
C LYS A 22 5.10 2.22 -12.39
N LEU A 23 4.93 2.18 -11.07
CA LEU A 23 6.02 1.96 -10.12
C LEU A 23 6.18 0.47 -9.81
N SER A 24 7.42 -0.02 -9.68
CA SER A 24 7.70 -1.34 -9.13
C SER A 24 7.57 -1.32 -7.59
N GLN A 25 7.44 -2.49 -6.95
CA GLN A 25 7.48 -2.58 -5.48
C GLN A 25 8.82 -2.08 -4.92
N GLU A 26 9.90 -2.37 -5.63
CA GLU A 26 11.25 -1.89 -5.29
C GLU A 26 11.31 -0.36 -5.35
N LYS A 27 10.74 0.25 -6.39
CA LYS A 27 10.75 1.71 -6.50
C LYS A 27 9.94 2.38 -5.39
N LEU A 28 8.76 1.83 -5.06
CA LEU A 28 7.98 2.34 -3.93
C LEU A 28 8.75 2.18 -2.61
N ALA A 29 9.38 1.03 -2.39
CA ALA A 29 10.16 0.75 -1.20
C ALA A 29 11.32 1.76 -1.02
N GLU A 30 12.04 2.06 -2.10
CA GLU A 30 13.07 3.11 -2.13
C GLU A 30 12.49 4.47 -1.70
N MET A 31 11.35 4.87 -2.29
CA MET A 31 10.71 6.17 -2.03
C MET A 31 10.26 6.34 -0.58
N VAL A 32 9.88 5.25 0.12
CA VAL A 32 9.41 5.31 1.51
C VAL A 32 10.46 4.85 2.53
N ASN A 33 11.70 4.59 2.09
CA ASN A 33 12.78 4.03 2.90
C ASN A 33 12.35 2.75 3.62
N SER A 34 11.89 1.76 2.84
CA SER A 34 11.43 0.45 3.32
C SER A 34 12.05 -0.69 2.53
N ALA A 35 11.84 -1.94 2.98
CA ALA A 35 12.28 -3.11 2.25
C ALA A 35 11.24 -3.49 1.17
N THR A 36 11.72 -3.83 -0.04
CA THR A 36 10.87 -4.32 -1.14
C THR A 36 9.96 -5.48 -0.72
N SER A 37 10.51 -6.42 0.06
CA SER A 37 9.76 -7.55 0.61
C SER A 37 8.61 -7.11 1.51
N TYR A 38 8.82 -6.08 2.31
CA TYR A 38 7.81 -5.54 3.23
C TYR A 38 6.68 -4.82 2.48
N ILE A 39 7.00 -4.05 1.43
CA ILE A 39 5.96 -3.52 0.52
C ILE A 39 5.15 -4.68 -0.08
N GLY A 40 5.82 -5.76 -0.49
CA GLY A 40 5.14 -6.96 -1.00
C GLY A 40 4.20 -7.61 0.00
N THR A 41 4.59 -7.76 1.28
CA THR A 41 3.72 -8.35 2.31
C THR A 41 2.53 -7.44 2.65
N ILE A 42 2.72 -6.12 2.64
CA ILE A 42 1.63 -5.15 2.80
C ILE A 42 0.61 -5.29 1.67
N GLU A 43 1.06 -5.33 0.42
CA GLU A 43 0.17 -5.45 -0.74
C GLU A 43 -0.63 -6.76 -0.78
N ARG A 44 -0.10 -7.83 -0.19
CA ARG A 44 -0.80 -9.12 -0.04
C ARG A 44 -1.69 -9.21 1.21
N GLY A 45 -1.68 -8.18 2.06
CA GLY A 45 -2.41 -8.14 3.33
C GLY A 45 -1.86 -9.11 4.39
N GLU A 46 -0.56 -9.46 4.30
CA GLU A 46 0.12 -10.37 5.23
C GLU A 46 0.71 -9.65 6.45
N GLN A 47 0.83 -8.32 6.37
CA GLN A 47 1.35 -7.47 7.42
C GLN A 47 0.44 -6.26 7.62
N ASN A 48 0.34 -5.80 8.87
CA ASN A 48 -0.33 -4.57 9.23
C ASN A 48 0.70 -3.43 9.26
N PRO A 49 0.75 -2.55 8.24
CA PRO A 49 1.68 -1.42 8.24
C PRO A 49 1.30 -0.41 9.32
N SER A 50 2.28 0.32 9.85
CA SER A 50 2.00 1.45 10.72
C SER A 50 1.32 2.59 9.95
N LEU A 51 0.51 3.40 10.65
CA LEU A 51 -0.13 4.58 10.06
C LEU A 51 0.87 5.56 9.43
N ILE A 52 2.06 5.70 10.04
CA ILE A 52 3.14 6.54 9.51
C ILE A 52 3.65 6.00 8.18
N LEU A 53 3.80 4.68 8.04
CA LEU A 53 4.19 4.08 6.76
C LEU A 53 3.10 4.26 5.70
N LEU A 54 1.82 4.08 6.06
CA LEU A 54 0.70 4.36 5.14
C LEU A 54 0.72 5.81 4.66
N LYS A 55 0.92 6.78 5.55
CA LYS A 55 1.09 8.20 5.16
C LYS A 55 2.24 8.41 4.17
N LYS A 56 3.40 7.80 4.42
CA LYS A 56 4.54 7.87 3.49
C LYS A 56 4.22 7.25 2.14
N ILE A 57 3.53 6.11 2.12
CA ILE A 57 3.11 5.45 0.88
C ILE A 57 2.11 6.33 0.11
N SER A 58 1.15 6.97 0.78
CA SER A 58 0.19 7.87 0.10
C SER A 58 0.87 9.09 -0.49
N GLU A 59 1.84 9.68 0.22
CA GLU A 59 2.66 10.78 -0.28
C GLU A 59 3.51 10.34 -1.48
N ALA A 60 4.19 9.19 -1.39
CA ALA A 60 4.99 8.63 -2.49
C ALA A 60 4.16 8.28 -3.73
N LEU A 61 2.90 7.87 -3.54
CA LEU A 61 1.97 7.56 -4.63
C LEU A 61 1.18 8.78 -5.10
N GLU A 62 1.37 9.96 -4.48
CA GLU A 62 0.65 11.20 -4.76
C GLU A 62 -0.87 11.01 -4.76
N VAL A 63 -1.39 10.38 -3.72
CA VAL A 63 -2.82 10.19 -3.49
C VAL A 63 -3.17 10.57 -2.06
N ASP A 64 -4.45 10.88 -1.83
CA ASP A 64 -4.95 11.00 -0.47
C ASP A 64 -4.94 9.62 0.21
N ILE A 65 -4.54 9.54 1.48
CA ILE A 65 -4.50 8.28 2.24
C ILE A 65 -5.86 7.57 2.30
N ARG A 66 -6.97 8.32 2.19
CA ARG A 66 -8.35 7.78 2.11
C ARG A 66 -8.52 6.83 0.92
N GLU A 67 -7.77 7.01 -0.15
CA GLU A 67 -7.85 6.15 -1.33
C GLU A 67 -7.50 4.70 -1.00
N PHE A 68 -6.66 4.43 0.00
CA PHE A 68 -6.34 3.06 0.43
C PHE A 68 -7.53 2.30 1.03
N PHE A 69 -8.56 3.03 1.48
CA PHE A 69 -9.76 2.50 2.10
C PHE A 69 -10.98 2.59 1.18
N ASN A 70 -10.83 3.16 -0.02
CA ASN A 70 -11.88 3.22 -1.02
C ASN A 70 -11.95 1.91 -1.81
N PHE A 71 -12.76 0.96 -1.32
CA PHE A 71 -12.90 -0.38 -1.88
C PHE A 71 -13.83 -0.50 -3.08
N VAL A 72 -14.38 0.63 -3.56
CA VAL A 72 -15.12 0.66 -4.82
C VAL A 72 -14.11 0.69 -5.97
N ILE A 73 -14.33 -0.16 -6.97
CA ILE A 73 -13.51 -0.33 -8.17
C ILE A 73 -14.18 0.38 -9.33
#